data_AF-A0A1Y6MEU9-F1
#
_entry.id   AF-A0A1Y6MEU9-F1
#
_cell.length_a   1.000
_cell.length_b   1.000
_cell.length_c   1.000
_cell.angle_alpha   90.00
_cell.angle_beta   90.00
_cell.angle_gamma   90.00
#
_symmetry.space_group_name_H-M   'P 1'
#
loop_
_entity.id
_entity.type
_entity.pdbx_description
1 polymer ?
#
loop_
_entity_poly.entity_id
_entity_poly.type
_entity_poly.pdbx_seq_one_letter_code
_entity_poly.pdbx_strand_id
1 'polypeptide(L)'
;MGLFNAILGNAGEMSLDDATEELATILGEGEQIELAYKLIRDMIILTDRRLILIDKQGLTGRKVEYRSLPYKSITMYTVETTGHFDLDAELKLWISGQHDPIALEFNGSTNVYALQGLLAAKIAGK
;
A
#
# COMPACT_ATOMS: atom_id res chain seq x y z
N MET A 1 -21.21 -7.75 -1.91
CA MET A 1 -21.12 -9.22 -2.09
C MET A 1 -20.67 -9.51 -3.52
N GLY A 2 -19.47 -10.07 -3.68
CA GLY A 2 -18.84 -10.50 -4.95
C GLY A 2 -18.29 -9.31 -5.75
N LEU A 3 -16.98 -9.06 -5.78
CA LEU A 3 -16.07 -9.69 -6.76
C LEU A 3 -14.58 -9.74 -6.32
N PHE A 4 -14.23 -9.39 -5.08
CA PHE A 4 -12.81 -9.25 -4.67
C PHE A 4 -12.26 -10.34 -3.73
N ASN A 5 -13.08 -11.30 -3.28
CA ASN A 5 -12.67 -12.31 -2.28
C ASN A 5 -11.77 -13.45 -2.80
N ALA A 6 -11.08 -13.30 -3.95
CA ALA A 6 -10.41 -14.44 -4.58
C ALA A 6 -9.09 -14.11 -5.32
N ILE A 7 -8.28 -13.20 -4.80
CA ILE A 7 -6.85 -13.15 -5.13
C ILE A 7 -6.09 -13.28 -3.81
N LEU A 8 -5.98 -14.50 -3.25
CA LEU A 8 -4.91 -15.47 -3.51
C LEU A 8 -3.56 -15.00 -2.93
N GLY A 9 -3.37 -15.29 -1.64
CA GLY A 9 -2.18 -15.89 -1.04
C GLY A 9 -0.82 -15.55 -1.68
N ASN A 10 -0.50 -14.26 -1.79
CA ASN A 10 0.85 -13.81 -2.11
C ASN A 10 1.57 -13.48 -0.80
N ALA A 11 2.83 -13.87 -0.69
CA ALA A 11 3.60 -13.62 0.52
C ALA A 11 3.70 -12.09 0.77
N GLY A 12 3.50 -11.68 2.01
CA GLY A 12 3.44 -10.25 2.40
C GLY A 12 2.05 -9.62 2.38
N GLU A 13 1.01 -10.30 1.88
CA GLU A 13 -0.37 -9.80 1.95
C GLU A 13 -1.01 -10.15 3.31
N MET A 14 -1.57 -9.15 3.98
CA MET A 14 -2.31 -9.32 5.24
C MET A 14 -3.77 -9.64 4.89
N SER A 15 -4.44 -10.47 5.70
CA SER A 15 -5.87 -10.70 5.48
C SER A 15 -6.63 -9.39 5.67
N LEU A 16 -7.67 -9.15 4.86
CA LEU A 16 -8.47 -7.93 4.96
C LEU A 16 -9.16 -7.82 6.32
N ASP A 17 -9.55 -8.95 6.90
CA ASP A 17 -10.19 -9.00 8.21
C ASP A 17 -9.22 -8.56 9.32
N ASP A 18 -8.00 -9.11 9.34
CA ASP A 18 -6.97 -8.72 10.31
C ASP A 18 -6.62 -7.24 10.15
N ALA A 19 -6.46 -6.77 8.90
CA ALA A 19 -6.10 -5.38 8.62
C ALA A 19 -7.21 -4.42 9.05
N THR A 20 -8.47 -4.82 8.86
CA THR A 20 -9.63 -4.04 9.26
C THR A 20 -9.72 -3.97 10.78
N GLU A 21 -9.48 -5.08 11.49
CA GLU A 21 -9.46 -5.09 12.95
C GLU A 21 -8.33 -4.20 13.51
N GLU A 22 -7.12 -4.30 12.97
CA GLU A 22 -5.97 -3.50 13.41
C GLU A 22 -6.19 -1.99 13.18
N LEU A 23 -6.86 -1.62 12.08
CA LEU A 23 -6.99 -0.23 11.65
C LEU A 23 -8.39 0.36 11.90
N ALA A 24 -9.31 -0.39 12.51
CA ALA A 24 -10.71 0.01 12.74
C ALA A 24 -10.85 1.40 13.38
N THR A 25 -9.92 1.76 14.27
CA THR A 25 -9.95 3.04 14.99
C THR A 25 -9.56 4.26 14.15
N ILE A 26 -8.87 4.06 13.02
CA ILE A 26 -8.40 5.15 12.15
C ILE A 26 -9.12 5.20 10.80
N LEU A 27 -9.91 4.17 10.48
CA LEU A 27 -10.78 4.14 9.32
C LEU A 27 -11.96 5.11 9.53
N GLY A 28 -12.30 5.83 8.47
CA GLY A 28 -13.51 6.66 8.47
C GLY A 28 -14.77 5.79 8.44
N GLU A 29 -15.91 6.38 8.81
CA GLU A 29 -17.20 5.70 8.75
C GLU A 29 -17.48 5.19 7.32
N GLY A 30 -17.67 3.87 7.19
CA GLY A 30 -17.90 3.18 5.92
C GLY A 30 -16.69 3.11 4.98
N GLU A 31 -15.49 3.49 5.42
CA GLU A 31 -14.24 3.26 4.67
C GLU A 31 -13.90 1.77 4.68
N GLN A 32 -13.56 1.21 3.52
CA GLN A 32 -13.29 -0.22 3.35
C GLN A 32 -11.86 -0.43 2.87
N ILE A 33 -11.14 -1.36 3.51
CA ILE A 33 -9.83 -1.80 3.04
C ILE A 33 -10.04 -2.72 1.83
N GLU A 34 -9.38 -2.38 0.72
CA GLU A 34 -9.41 -3.17 -0.51
C GLU A 34 -8.16 -4.04 -0.65
N LEU A 35 -7.03 -3.60 -0.07
CA LEU A 35 -5.77 -4.32 -0.13
C LEU A 35 -4.84 -3.90 1.03
N ALA A 36 -4.09 -4.85 1.58
CA ALA A 36 -3.15 -4.63 2.68
C ALA A 36 -1.83 -5.40 2.46
N TYR A 37 -0.74 -4.67 2.23
CA TYR A 37 0.60 -5.24 2.15
C TYR A 37 1.42 -4.93 3.39
N LYS A 38 2.06 -5.95 3.94
CA LYS A 38 3.10 -5.85 4.93
C LYS A 38 4.46 -5.94 4.24
N LEU A 39 5.20 -4.84 4.29
CA LEU A 39 6.59 -4.77 3.86
C LEU A 39 7.51 -5.25 4.99
N ILE A 40 8.82 -5.18 4.78
CA ILE A 40 9.82 -5.59 5.76
C ILE A 40 9.67 -4.78 7.07
N ARG A 41 9.50 -3.46 6.96
CA ARG A 41 9.33 -2.54 8.10
C ARG A 41 8.01 -1.79 8.09
N ASP A 42 7.46 -1.55 6.91
CA ASP A 42 6.31 -0.69 6.69
C ASP A 42 5.06 -1.51 6.34
N MET A 43 3.89 -0.87 6.35
CA MET A 43 2.67 -1.41 5.76
C MET A 43 2.08 -0.41 4.79
N ILE A 44 1.51 -0.94 3.71
CA ILE A 44 0.78 -0.18 2.71
C ILE A 44 -0.64 -0.71 2.71
N ILE A 45 -1.61 0.17 2.96
CA ILE A 45 -3.02 -0.17 3.00
C ILE A 45 -3.73 0.69 1.95
N LEU A 46 -4.46 0.05 1.05
CA LEU A 46 -5.30 0.73 0.07
C LEU A 46 -6.75 0.57 0.50
N THR A 47 -7.42 1.69 0.71
CA THR A 47 -8.86 1.73 1.00
C THR A 47 -9.63 2.20 -0.23
N ASP A 48 -10.96 2.19 -0.16
CA ASP A 48 -11.78 2.81 -1.19
C ASP A 48 -11.55 4.33 -1.34
N ARG A 49 -10.92 5.00 -0.35
CA ARG A 49 -10.75 6.46 -0.27
C ARG A 49 -9.32 6.97 -0.38
N ARG A 50 -8.34 6.24 0.17
CA ARG A 50 -6.94 6.69 0.31
C ARG A 50 -5.98 5.52 0.40
N LEU A 51 -4.71 5.83 0.16
CA LEU A 51 -3.60 4.97 0.53
C LEU A 51 -3.12 5.38 1.94
N ILE A 52 -2.82 4.42 2.81
CA ILE A 52 -2.27 4.63 4.15
C ILE A 52 -0.90 3.95 4.20
N LEU A 53 0.14 4.72 4.52
CA LEU A 53 1.47 4.20 4.82
C LEU A 53 1.64 4.14 6.33
N ILE A 54 2.11 3.01 6.84
CA ILE A 54 2.36 2.78 8.26
C ILE A 54 3.83 2.44 8.41
N ASP A 55 4.60 3.35 9.00
CA ASP A 55 6.03 3.16 9.26
C ASP A 55 6.25 2.91 10.75
N LYS A 56 6.91 1.80 11.08
CA LYS A 56 7.35 1.46 12.44
C LYS A 56 8.80 1.94 12.64
N GLN A 57 8.92 3.05 13.37
CA GLN A 57 10.16 3.77 13.59
C GLN A 57 10.88 3.35 14.89
N GLY A 58 12.21 3.48 14.86
CA GLY A 58 13.10 3.29 16.00
C GLY A 58 13.42 1.83 16.33
N LEU A 59 14.43 1.63 17.19
CA LEU A 59 14.94 0.31 17.56
C LEU A 59 13.89 -0.59 18.25
N THR A 60 12.92 0.02 18.91
CA THR A 60 11.85 -0.69 19.65
C THR A 60 10.56 -0.85 18.84
N GLY A 61 10.46 -0.21 17.67
CA GLY A 61 9.25 -0.21 16.84
C GLY A 61 8.00 0.41 17.50
N ARG A 62 8.15 1.09 18.65
CA ARG A 62 7.03 1.65 19.42
C ARG A 62 6.45 2.91 18.81
N LYS A 63 7.26 3.67 18.06
CA LYS A 63 6.79 4.86 17.36
C LYS A 63 6.25 4.40 16.01
N VAL A 64 4.98 4.66 15.77
CA VAL A 64 4.33 4.35 14.50
C VAL A 64 3.86 5.64 13.86
N GLU A 65 4.25 5.87 12.61
CA GLU A 65 3.75 6.97 11.79
C GLU A 65 2.68 6.44 10.83
N TYR A 66 1.50 7.05 10.83
CA TYR A 66 0.42 6.75 9.90
C TYR A 66 0.26 7.92 8.93
N ARG A 67 0.60 7.72 7.66
CA ARG A 67 0.50 8.74 6.62
C ARG A 67 -0.65 8.43 5.67
N SER A 68 -1.69 9.24 5.73
CA SER A 68 -2.84 9.14 4.83
C SER A 68 -2.62 9.96 3.56
N LEU A 69 -2.64 9.29 2.41
CA LEU A 69 -2.46 9.86 1.08
C LEU A 69 -3.77 9.71 0.29
N PRO A 70 -4.61 10.76 0.22
CA PRO A 70 -5.77 10.75 -0.67
C PRO A 70 -5.33 10.46 -2.11
N TYR A 71 -6.04 9.60 -2.83
CA TYR A 71 -5.64 9.23 -4.20
C TYR A 71 -5.47 10.43 -5.12
N LYS A 72 -6.36 11.43 -5.00
CA LYS A 72 -6.29 12.69 -5.74
C LYS A 72 -5.02 13.53 -5.52
N SER A 73 -4.28 13.27 -4.44
CA SER A 73 -3.03 13.97 -4.15
C SER A 73 -1.82 13.30 -4.78
N ILE A 74 -1.95 12.04 -5.21
CA ILE A 74 -0.87 11.31 -5.87
C ILE A 74 -0.88 11.71 -7.34
N THR A 75 0.17 12.39 -7.78
CA THR A 75 0.25 12.96 -9.14
C THR A 75 0.94 12.02 -10.12
N MET A 76 1.81 11.15 -9.62
CA MET A 76 2.57 10.20 -10.43
C MET A 76 3.08 9.06 -9.53
N TYR A 77 3.25 7.88 -10.11
CA TYR A 77 3.93 6.77 -9.45
C TYR A 77 4.81 6.01 -10.45
N THR A 78 5.85 5.37 -9.95
CA THR A 78 6.71 4.45 -10.71
C THR A 78 6.86 3.14 -9.97
N VAL A 79 6.93 2.03 -10.69
CA VAL A 79 7.33 0.74 -10.13
C VAL A 79 8.53 0.23 -10.91
N GLU A 80 9.62 -0.04 -10.20
CA GLU A 80 10.88 -0.56 -10.73
C GLU A 80 11.11 -1.99 -10.23
N THR A 81 11.51 -2.91 -11.10
CA THR A 81 11.79 -4.32 -10.77
C THR A 81 13.24 -4.66 -11.16
N THR A 82 13.93 -5.49 -10.37
CA THR A 82 15.38 -5.73 -10.53
C THR A 82 15.77 -6.77 -11.59
N GLY A 83 14.82 -7.26 -12.40
CA GLY A 83 15.11 -7.80 -13.74
C GLY A 83 15.72 -9.21 -13.86
N HIS A 84 15.93 -9.98 -12.78
CA HIS A 84 16.36 -11.39 -12.87
C HIS A 84 15.88 -12.19 -11.65
N PHE A 85 14.69 -12.81 -11.70
CA PHE A 85 14.14 -13.71 -10.66
C PHE A 85 14.01 -13.16 -9.22
N ASP A 86 14.70 -12.09 -8.86
CA ASP A 86 14.46 -11.31 -7.67
C ASP A 86 13.19 -10.50 -7.89
N LEU A 87 12.20 -10.83 -7.09
CA LEU A 87 10.89 -10.18 -7.02
C LEU A 87 10.97 -8.87 -6.23
N ASP A 88 12.18 -8.41 -5.89
CA ASP A 88 12.41 -7.13 -5.24
C ASP A 88 11.99 -6.01 -6.19
N ALA A 89 11.25 -5.06 -5.62
CA ALA A 89 10.67 -3.96 -6.39
C ALA A 89 10.63 -2.69 -5.56
N GLU A 90 10.68 -1.56 -6.24
CA GLU A 90 10.60 -0.24 -5.62
C GLU A 90 9.40 0.52 -6.18
N LEU A 91 8.49 0.96 -5.31
CA LEU A 91 7.41 1.89 -5.64
C LEU A 91 7.85 3.30 -5.22
N LYS A 92 7.71 4.26 -6.13
CA LYS A 92 7.84 5.69 -5.81
C LYS A 92 6.52 6.38 -6.05
N LEU A 93 6.09 7.20 -5.10
CA LEU A 93 4.85 7.98 -5.14
C LEU A 93 5.17 9.48 -5.08
N TRP A 94 4.74 10.23 -6.07
CA TRP A 94 4.81 11.70 -6.06
C TRP A 94 3.51 12.28 -5.56
N ILE A 95 3.63 13.19 -4.59
CA ILE A 95 2.50 13.87 -3.97
C ILE A 95 2.48 15.32 -4.44
N SER A 96 1.30 15.83 -4.78
CA SER A 96 1.11 17.21 -5.20
C SER A 96 1.76 18.18 -4.20
N GLY A 97 2.68 19.01 -4.71
CA GLY A 97 3.41 19.99 -3.89
C GLY A 97 4.67 19.45 -3.20
N GLN A 98 5.01 18.17 -3.36
CA GLN A 98 6.29 17.60 -2.92
C GLN A 98 7.21 17.37 -4.11
N HIS A 99 8.48 17.76 -3.98
CA HIS A 99 9.50 17.56 -5.01
C HIS A 99 9.98 16.11 -5.05
N ASP A 100 10.31 15.58 -3.87
CA ASP A 100 10.86 14.23 -3.73
C ASP A 100 9.73 13.20 -3.55
N PRO A 101 9.85 12.01 -4.17
CA PRO A 101 8.88 10.95 -3.99
C PRO A 101 8.99 10.30 -2.62
N ILE A 102 7.90 9.66 -2.20
CA ILE A 102 7.93 8.63 -1.17
C ILE A 102 8.35 7.32 -1.83
N ALA A 103 9.50 6.76 -1.44
CA ALA A 103 10.01 5.48 -1.92
C ALA A 103 9.65 4.36 -0.92
N LEU A 104 9.21 3.21 -1.46
CA LEU A 104 8.79 2.03 -0.72
C LEU A 104 9.42 0.80 -1.36
N GLU A 105 10.17 0.04 -0.58
CA GLU A 105 10.84 -1.18 -1.03
C GLU A 105 10.01 -2.42 -0.69
N PHE A 106 9.85 -3.27 -1.69
CA PHE A 106 9.16 -4.55 -1.60
C PHE A 106 10.18 -5.65 -1.69
N ASN A 107 10.06 -6.62 -0.79
CA ASN A 107 10.84 -7.85 -0.93
C ASN A 107 10.23 -8.75 -2.00
N GLY A 108 11.06 -9.69 -2.44
CA GLY A 108 10.71 -10.66 -3.46
C GLY A 108 9.62 -11.67 -3.14
N SER A 109 8.77 -11.42 -2.17
CA SER A 109 7.61 -12.24 -1.88
C SER A 109 6.30 -11.54 -2.23
N THR A 110 6.35 -10.21 -2.45
CA THR A 110 5.17 -9.37 -2.65
C THR A 110 4.80 -9.24 -4.13
N ASN A 111 3.53 -9.49 -4.46
CA ASN A 111 3.01 -9.31 -5.81
C ASN A 111 2.77 -7.83 -6.13
N VAL A 112 3.80 -7.15 -6.62
CA VAL A 112 3.72 -5.72 -6.99
C VAL A 112 2.84 -5.43 -8.21
N TYR A 113 2.42 -6.44 -8.98
CA TYR A 113 1.55 -6.24 -10.15
C TYR A 113 0.09 -5.95 -9.75
N ALA A 114 -0.42 -6.62 -8.72
CA ALA A 114 -1.76 -6.36 -8.20
C ALA A 114 -1.87 -4.93 -7.64
N LEU A 115 -0.83 -4.50 -6.90
CA LEU A 115 -0.70 -3.13 -6.43
C LEU A 115 -0.76 -2.12 -7.57
N GLN A 116 0.01 -2.34 -8.65
CA GLN A 116 0.02 -1.46 -9.82
C GLN A 116 -1.37 -1.34 -10.47
N GLY A 117 -2.09 -2.46 -10.61
CA GLY A 117 -3.45 -2.45 -11.17
C GLY A 117 -4.43 -1.64 -10.31
N LEU A 118 -4.35 -1.77 -8.99
CA LEU A 118 -5.22 -1.02 -8.08
C LEU A 118 -4.85 0.48 -8.03
N LEU A 119 -3.56 0.80 -8.00
CA LEU A 119 -3.09 2.19 -8.11
C LEU A 119 -3.58 2.85 -9.40
N ALA A 120 -3.50 2.15 -10.54
CA ALA A 120 -4.04 2.64 -11.80
C ALA A 120 -5.55 2.92 -11.70
N ALA A 121 -6.33 2.00 -11.12
CA ALA A 121 -7.78 2.18 -10.96
C ALA A 121 -8.15 3.38 -10.06
N LYS A 122 -7.33 3.70 -9.05
CA LYS A 122 -7.61 4.77 -8.07
C LYS A 122 -7.02 6.13 -8.46
N ILE A 123 -5.86 6.15 -9.10
CA ILE A 123 -5.08 7.38 -9.36
C ILE A 123 -5.25 7.86 -10.80
N ALA A 124 -5.31 6.97 -11.79
CA ALA A 124 -5.34 7.39 -13.20
C ALA A 124 -6.64 8.13 -13.60
N GLY A 125 -7.69 8.01 -12.76
CA GLY A 125 -9.00 8.56 -13.05
C GLY A 125 -9.73 7.77 -14.15
N LYS A 126 -11.03 7.61 -14.02
CA LYS A 126 -11.91 7.25 -15.14
C LYS A 126 -12.83 8.41 -15.42
#